data_AF-A0A0R1Q3H8-F1
#
_entry.id   AF-A0A0R1Q3H8-F1
#
_cell.length_a   1.000
_cell.length_b   1.000
_cell.length_c   1.000
_cell.angle_alpha   90.00
_cell.angle_beta   90.00
_cell.angle_gamma   90.00
#
_symmetry.space_group_name_H-M   'P 1'
#
loop_
_entity.id
_entity.type
_entity.pdbx_description
1 polymer ?
#
loop_
_entity_poly.entity_id
_entity_poly.type
_entity_poly.pdbx_seq_one_letter_code
_entity_poly.pdbx_strand_id
1 'polypeptide(L)' 'MSNKFDILEEYRVAEAKIAELNNVCEKINHSSRGHHLLNAYDEKRRDAQAERDRLGVILEAMSAAED' A
#
# COMPACT_ATOMS: atom_id res chain seq x y z
N MET A 1 -6.09 -17.87 -12.69
CA MET A 1 -7.08 -17.14 -11.87
C MET A 1 -6.47 -17.03 -10.49
N SER A 2 -6.00 -15.84 -10.10
CA SER A 2 -5.69 -15.58 -8.68
C SER A 2 -6.99 -15.80 -7.91
N ASN A 3 -6.92 -16.61 -6.85
CA ASN A 3 -8.08 -16.88 -6.02
C ASN A 3 -8.23 -15.78 -4.94
N LYS A 4 -9.35 -15.75 -4.23
CA LYS A 4 -9.63 -14.73 -3.19
C LYS A 4 -8.54 -14.64 -2.11
N PHE A 5 -7.89 -15.75 -1.76
CA PHE A 5 -6.79 -15.76 -0.80
C PHE A 5 -5.53 -15.08 -1.34
N ASP A 6 -5.22 -15.26 -2.63
CA ASP A 6 -4.09 -14.59 -3.27
C ASP A 6 -4.27 -13.06 -3.23
N ILE A 7 -5.48 -12.59 -3.53
CA ILE A 7 -5.83 -11.15 -3.50
C ILE A 7 -5.80 -10.60 -2.06
N LEU A 8 -6.25 -11.38 -1.08
CA LEU A 8 -6.14 -11.01 0.34
C LEU A 8 -4.68 -10.88 0.79
N GLU A 9 -3.81 -11.76 0.31
CA GLU A 9 -2.39 -11.70 0.63
C GLU A 9 -1.72 -10.48 -0.03
N GLU A 10 -2.01 -10.23 -1.32
CA GLU A 10 -1.56 -9.03 -2.03
C GLU A 10 -2.02 -7.75 -1.32
N TYR A 11 -3.28 -7.72 -0.86
CA TYR A 11 -3.83 -6.60 -0.10
C TYR A 11 -3.06 -6.36 1.21
N ARG A 12 -2.78 -7.43 1.98
CA ARG A 12 -1.99 -7.34 3.23
C ARG A 12 -0.56 -6.90 2.98
N VAL A 13 0.06 -7.38 1.90
CA VAL A 13 1.41 -6.96 1.50
C VAL A 13 1.43 -5.46 1.16
N ALA A 14 0.41 -4.96 0.46
CA ALA A 14 0.26 -3.54 0.18
C ALA A 14 0.11 -2.70 1.47
N GLU A 15 -0.69 -3.14 2.43
CA GLU A 15 -0.83 -2.48 3.74
C GLU A 15 0.49 -2.44 4.52
N ALA A 16 1.20 -3.57 4.58
CA ALA A 16 2.51 -3.64 5.22
C ALA A 16 3.51 -2.69 4.55
N LYS A 17 3.47 -2.59 3.21
CA LYS A 17 4.35 -1.69 2.47
C LYS A 17 4.06 -0.22 2.76
N ILE A 18 2.78 0.17 2.85
CA ILE A 18 2.37 1.52 3.22
C ILE A 18 2.88 1.87 4.62
N ALA A 19 2.76 0.94 5.58
CA ALA A 19 3.24 1.15 6.95
C ALA A 19 4.77 1.33 7.01
N GLU A 20 5.52 0.50 6.28
CA GLU A 20 6.98 0.63 6.14
C GLU A 20 7.36 2.01 5.57
N LEU A 21 6.72 2.42 4.47
CA LEU A 21 6.98 3.69 3.81
C LEU A 21 6.65 4.89 4.71
N ASN A 22 5.57 4.84 5.49
CA ASN A 22 5.27 5.87 6.49
C ASN A 22 6.38 6.00 7.53
N ASN A 23 6.87 4.87 8.06
CA ASN A 23 7.96 4.87 9.03
C ASN A 23 9.26 5.45 8.44
N VAL A 24 9.56 5.13 7.18
CA VAL A 24 10.72 5.67 6.47
C VAL A 24 10.57 7.18 6.25
N CYS A 25 9.42 7.66 5.77
CA CYS A 25 9.16 9.09 5.60
C CYS A 25 9.30 9.86 6.92
N GLU A 26 8.75 9.35 8.03
CA GLU A 26 8.91 9.96 9.36
C GLU A 26 10.39 10.07 9.76
N LYS A 27 11.16 8.98 9.64
CA LYS A 27 12.60 8.98 9.95
C LYS A 27 13.40 9.95 9.09
N ILE A 28 13.08 10.04 7.80
CA ILE A 28 13.74 10.94 6.85
C ILE A 28 13.37 12.40 7.14
N ASN A 29 12.14 12.69 7.52
CA ASN A 29 11.68 14.05 7.81
C ASN A 29 12.46 14.71 8.95
N HIS A 30 12.97 13.91 9.90
CA HIS A 30 13.85 14.38 10.97
C HIS A 30 15.31 14.60 10.53
N SER A 31 15.67 14.31 9.27
CA SER A 31 17.02 14.47 8.72
C SER A 31 17.04 15.51 7.60
N SER A 32 17.74 16.63 7.82
CA SER A 32 17.92 17.71 6.84
C SER A 32 18.53 17.25 5.51
N ARG A 33 19.32 16.17 5.53
CA ARG A 33 19.98 15.62 4.33
C ARG A 33 19.06 14.73 3.50
N GLY A 34 17.99 14.21 4.09
CA GLY A 34 17.10 13.23 3.47
C GLY A 34 15.86 13.81 2.78
N HIS A 35 15.62 15.12 2.90
CA HIS A 35 14.37 15.75 2.45
C HIS A 35 14.07 15.53 0.95
N HIS A 36 15.10 15.45 0.10
CA HIS A 36 14.96 15.16 -1.32
C HIS A 36 14.44 13.73 -1.62
N LEU A 37 14.62 12.79 -0.68
CA LEU A 37 14.10 11.43 -0.78
C LEU A 37 12.62 11.34 -0.36
N LEU A 38 12.11 12.29 0.43
CA LEU A 38 10.72 12.28 0.91
C LEU A 38 9.73 12.22 -0.26
N ASN A 39 9.94 13.02 -1.30
CA ASN A 39 9.08 13.01 -2.48
C ASN A 39 9.04 11.63 -3.15
N ALA A 40 10.19 10.96 -3.27
CA ALA A 40 10.27 9.63 -3.89
C ALA A 40 9.62 8.53 -3.03
N TYR A 41 9.74 8.62 -1.70
CA TYR A 41 9.06 7.68 -0.81
C TYR A 41 7.57 7.96 -0.68
N ASP A 42 7.16 9.23 -0.73
CA ASP A 42 5.75 9.64 -0.75
C ASP A 42 5.06 9.20 -2.03
N GLU A 43 5.72 9.29 -3.19
CA GLU A 43 5.22 8.78 -4.47
C GLU A 43 5.00 7.26 -4.38
N LYS A 44 6.01 6.50 -3.92
CA LYS A 44 5.88 5.05 -3.69
C LYS A 44 4.75 4.70 -2.73
N ARG A 45 4.52 5.53 -1.70
CA ARG A 45 3.43 5.33 -0.76
C ARG A 45 2.07 5.52 -1.42
N ARG A 46 1.93 6.55 -2.26
CA ARG A 46 0.70 6.81 -3.03
C ARG A 46 0.41 5.66 -3.99
N ASP A 47 1.43 5.12 -4.65
CA ASP A 47 1.27 3.97 -5.54
C ASP A 47 0.79 2.73 -4.77
N ALA A 48 1.41 2.45 -3.62
CA ALA A 48 0.99 1.33 -2.75
C ALA A 48 -0.44 1.52 -2.20
N GLN A 49 -0.84 2.76 -1.89
CA GLN A 49 -2.22 3.09 -1.50
C GLN A 49 -3.20 2.86 -2.64
N ALA A 50 -2.88 3.31 -3.85
CA ALA A 50 -3.71 3.09 -5.02
C ALA A 50 -3.90 1.60 -5.32
N GLU A 51 -2.84 0.79 -5.14
CA GLU A 51 -2.92 -0.66 -5.29
C GLU A 51 -3.79 -1.31 -4.21
N ARG A 52 -3.57 -0.97 -2.94
CA ARG A 52 -4.43 -1.43 -1.83
C ARG A 52 -5.90 -1.11 -2.10
N ASP A 53 -6.21 0.11 -2.53
CA ASP A 53 -7.58 0.55 -2.78
C ASP A 53 -8.23 -0.25 -3.93
N ARG A 54 -7.48 -0.53 -5.01
CA ARG A 54 -7.95 -1.39 -6.10
C ARG A 54 -8.24 -2.82 -5.63
N LEU A 55 -7.32 -3.40 -4.86
CA LEU A 55 -7.48 -4.74 -4.31
C LEU A 55 -8.69 -4.81 -3.34
N GLY A 56 -8.90 -3.76 -2.54
CA GLY A 56 -10.06 -3.62 -1.66
C GLY A 56 -11.39 -3.66 -2.43
N VAL A 57 -11.50 -2.88 -3.52
CA VAL A 57 -12.68 -2.89 -4.40
C VAL A 57 -12.93 -4.29 -5.00
N ILE A 58 -11.87 -5.00 -5.39
CA ILE A 58 -11.99 -6.36 -5.93
C ILE A 58 -12.50 -7.33 -4.85
N LEU A 59 -11.97 -7.26 -3.63
CA LEU A 59 -12.39 -8.11 -2.51
C LEU A 59 -13.84 -7.85 -2.10
N GLU A 60 -14.28 -6.59 -2.11
CA GLU A 60 -15.67 -6.21 -1.88
C GLU A 60 -16.58 -6.80 -2.96
N ALA A 61 -16.21 -6.65 -4.24
CA ALA A 61 -16.98 -7.20 -5.35
C ALA A 61 -17.06 -8.74 -5.30
N MET A 62 -15.97 -9.42 -4.94
CA MET A 62 -15.96 -10.88 -4.77
C MET A 62 -16.85 -11.32 -3.61
N SER A 63 -16.85 -10.58 -2.50
CA SER A 63 -17.70 -10.92 -1.35
C SER A 63 -19.18 -10.70 -1.66
N ALA A 64 -19.52 -9.64 -2.38
CA ALA A 64 -20.90 -9.38 -2.83
C ALA A 64 -21.41 -10.41 -3.86
N ALA A 65 -20.52 -11.11 -4.57
CA ALA A 65 -20.88 -12.17 -5.50
C ALA A 65 -20.97 -13.57 -4.86
N GLU A 66 -20.47 -13.71 -3.62
CA GLU A 66 -20.58 -14.94 -2.81
C GLU A 66 -21.86 -14.99 -1.96
N ASP A 67 -22.47 -13.82 -1.68
CA ASP A 67 -23.81 -13.66 -1.08
C ASP A 67 -24.94 -13.86 -2.10
#